data_AF-A0A932PAJ2-F1
#
_entry.id   AF-A0A932PAJ2-F1
#
_cell.length_a   1.000
_cell.length_b   1.000
_cell.length_c   1.000
_cell.angle_alpha   90.00
_cell.angle_beta   90.00
_cell.angle_gamma   90.00
#
_symmetry.space_group_name_H-M   'P 1'
#
loop_
_entity.id
_entity.type
_entity.pdbx_description
1 polymer ?
#
loop_
_entity_poly.entity_id
_entity_poly.type
_entity_poly.pdbx_seq_one_letter_code
_entity_poly.pdbx_strand_id
1 'polypeptide(L)'
;MRFMFLAGATVLVAGLQAAKPSPESPDPDMPRPIEARDTVFIEEMTWLEVRDALAAGKKTVIVATGGIEQNGPYLATGKHQYVLRATTEAIARKLGDALVGPLVPFVPEGDIDPPTSHMRYPGTISLSEETYRRLLVDICASLRAHGFTRIMLIGDSNGNQAGMQQVATELNARWASGPTRVYYVAEYYDYTDVEKWLAAQGIKEVPEGFHDGFAITAIMMTVDPGAVRMRERETAGKFSINGVPLAPVQKTIDWGRRIVDYRADATIKAFKQAVDRGSQ
;
A
#
# COMPACT_ATOMS: atom_id res chain seq x y z
N MET A 1 3.01 -53.52 -62.26
CA MET A 1 2.17 -52.34 -61.93
C MET A 1 2.23 -52.11 -60.43
N ARG A 2 3.02 -51.13 -59.98
CA ARG A 2 3.04 -50.68 -58.57
C ARG A 2 3.19 -49.16 -58.62
N PHE A 3 2.07 -48.46 -58.42
CA PHE A 3 2.05 -47.00 -58.37
C PHE A 3 2.59 -46.55 -57.01
N MET A 4 3.60 -45.69 -57.04
CA MET A 4 4.17 -45.01 -55.88
C MET A 4 3.51 -43.63 -55.82
N PHE A 5 2.60 -43.42 -54.87
CA PHE A 5 2.04 -42.09 -54.58
C PHE A 5 2.97 -41.37 -53.60
N LEU A 6 3.65 -40.32 -54.05
CA LEU A 6 4.25 -39.32 -53.16
C LEU A 6 3.14 -38.39 -52.68
N ALA A 7 2.81 -38.43 -51.39
CA ALA A 7 2.01 -37.41 -50.74
C ALA A 7 2.92 -36.25 -50.32
N GLY A 8 2.82 -35.12 -51.01
CA GLY A 8 3.47 -33.86 -50.60
C GLY A 8 2.72 -33.27 -49.41
N ALA A 9 3.34 -33.27 -48.23
CA ALA A 9 2.83 -32.57 -47.06
C ALA A 9 3.03 -31.06 -47.25
N THR A 10 1.93 -30.34 -47.49
CA THR A 10 1.94 -28.87 -47.52
C THR A 10 1.83 -28.38 -46.08
N VAL A 11 2.92 -27.85 -45.53
CA VAL A 11 2.89 -27.18 -44.21
C VAL A 11 2.22 -25.81 -44.40
N LEU A 12 0.96 -25.70 -43.97
CA LEU A 12 0.28 -24.41 -43.88
C LEU A 12 0.86 -23.65 -42.67
N VAL A 13 1.74 -22.69 -42.93
CA VAL A 13 2.13 -21.70 -41.90
C VAL A 13 1.00 -20.68 -41.83
N ALA A 14 0.03 -20.92 -40.96
CA ALA A 14 -0.95 -19.90 -40.60
C ALA A 14 -0.22 -18.79 -39.83
N GLY A 15 0.08 -17.68 -40.51
CA GLY A 15 0.59 -16.49 -39.84
C GLY A 15 -0.46 -16.00 -38.83
N LEU A 16 -0.10 -15.97 -37.55
CA LEU A 16 -0.88 -15.27 -36.53
C LEU A 16 -0.87 -13.78 -36.90
N GLN A 17 -1.93 -13.33 -37.55
CA GLN A 17 -2.16 -11.91 -37.78
C GLN A 17 -2.48 -11.31 -36.41
N ALA A 18 -1.64 -10.39 -35.94
CA ALA A 18 -1.88 -9.70 -34.68
C ALA A 18 -3.30 -9.09 -34.71
N ALA A 19 -4.08 -9.34 -33.65
CA ALA A 19 -5.43 -8.83 -33.54
C ALA A 19 -5.40 -7.31 -33.71
N LYS A 20 -6.31 -6.75 -34.52
CA LYS A 20 -6.43 -5.30 -34.65
C LYS A 20 -6.87 -4.72 -33.30
N PRO A 21 -6.30 -3.58 -32.87
CA PRO A 21 -6.74 -2.89 -31.67
C PRO A 21 -8.26 -2.64 -31.65
N SER A 22 -8.88 -2.82 -30.49
CA SER A 22 -10.31 -2.53 -30.23
C SER A 22 -10.47 -1.76 -28.92
N PRO A 23 -11.65 -1.22 -28.61
CA PRO A 23 -11.89 -0.59 -27.30
C PRO A 23 -11.60 -1.51 -26.10
N GLU A 24 -11.82 -2.81 -26.23
CA GLU A 24 -11.56 -3.83 -25.20
C GLU A 24 -10.09 -4.29 -25.17
N SER A 25 -9.34 -4.02 -26.23
CA SER A 25 -7.93 -4.37 -26.39
C SER A 25 -7.22 -3.26 -27.18
N PRO A 26 -7.03 -2.08 -26.55
CA PRO A 26 -6.45 -0.94 -27.23
C PRO A 26 -4.99 -1.20 -27.61
N ASP A 27 -4.48 -0.42 -28.55
CA ASP A 27 -3.08 -0.47 -28.93
C ASP A 27 -2.21 -0.03 -27.74
N PRO A 28 -1.34 -0.89 -27.19
CA PRO A 28 -0.51 -0.55 -26.03
C PRO A 28 0.43 0.62 -26.28
N ASP A 29 0.74 0.94 -27.54
CA ASP A 29 1.65 2.01 -27.93
C ASP A 29 0.93 3.31 -28.34
N MET A 30 -0.41 3.36 -28.21
CA MET A 30 -1.17 4.56 -28.59
C MET A 30 -0.74 5.80 -27.80
N PRO A 31 -0.71 7.00 -28.42
CA PRO A 31 -0.43 8.22 -27.70
C PRO A 31 -1.53 8.50 -26.66
N ARG A 32 -1.14 9.08 -25.52
CA ARG A 32 -2.11 9.51 -24.52
C ARG A 32 -2.93 10.70 -25.06
N PRO A 33 -4.27 10.63 -25.07
CA PRO A 33 -5.11 11.64 -25.74
C PRO A 33 -5.45 12.87 -24.87
N ILE A 34 -5.18 12.82 -23.56
CA ILE A 34 -5.54 13.86 -22.57
C ILE A 34 -4.40 14.07 -21.58
N GLU A 35 -4.34 15.23 -20.93
CA GLU A 35 -3.34 15.52 -19.90
C GLU A 35 -3.38 14.58 -18.70
N ALA A 36 -2.23 14.38 -18.07
CA ALA A 36 -2.10 13.48 -16.94
C ALA A 36 -2.62 14.14 -15.65
N ARG A 37 -3.33 13.37 -14.82
CA ARG A 37 -3.75 13.81 -13.48
C ARG A 37 -2.53 13.93 -12.55
N ASP A 38 -2.49 14.98 -11.72
CA ASP A 38 -1.52 15.07 -10.62
C ASP A 38 -1.94 14.14 -9.47
N THR A 39 -1.56 12.88 -9.60
CA THR A 39 -1.71 11.85 -8.57
C THR A 39 -0.52 10.91 -8.62
N VAL A 40 -0.23 10.26 -7.50
CA VAL A 40 0.75 9.19 -7.41
C VAL A 40 0.07 7.82 -7.26
N PHE A 41 -1.25 7.76 -7.12
CA PHE A 41 -2.00 6.51 -6.94
C PHE A 41 -2.38 5.91 -8.30
N ILE A 42 -1.91 4.70 -8.59
CA ILE A 42 -2.20 4.05 -9.89
C ILE A 42 -3.70 3.81 -10.12
N GLU A 43 -4.48 3.64 -9.05
CA GLU A 43 -5.94 3.46 -9.12
C GLU A 43 -6.69 4.74 -9.55
N GLU A 44 -6.01 5.89 -9.50
CA GLU A 44 -6.53 7.18 -9.97
C GLU A 44 -5.98 7.56 -11.35
N MET A 45 -5.11 6.73 -11.91
CA MET A 45 -4.47 6.89 -13.21
C MET A 45 -5.14 5.97 -14.24
N THR A 46 -5.23 6.45 -15.47
CA THR A 46 -5.40 5.65 -16.67
C THR A 46 -4.16 4.78 -16.92
N TRP A 47 -4.33 3.66 -17.62
CA TRP A 47 -3.21 2.77 -17.96
C TRP A 47 -2.12 3.47 -18.80
N LEU A 48 -2.52 4.47 -19.61
CA LEU A 48 -1.60 5.30 -20.41
C LEU A 48 -0.72 6.17 -19.52
N GLU A 49 -1.29 6.79 -18.47
CA GLU A 49 -0.50 7.57 -17.52
C GLU A 49 0.49 6.69 -16.75
N VAL A 50 0.09 5.46 -16.36
CA VAL A 50 1.01 4.51 -15.70
C VAL A 50 2.15 4.10 -16.64
N ARG A 51 1.84 3.76 -17.91
CA ARG A 51 2.84 3.45 -18.94
C ARG A 51 3.81 4.61 -19.14
N ASP A 52 3.29 5.81 -19.34
CA ASP A 52 4.10 7.01 -19.59
C ASP A 52 4.97 7.34 -18.37
N ALA A 53 4.45 7.15 -17.14
CA ALA A 53 5.21 7.36 -15.91
C ALA A 53 6.37 6.36 -15.74
N LEU A 54 6.16 5.08 -16.08
CA LEU A 54 7.22 4.07 -16.14
C LEU A 54 8.32 4.49 -17.15
N ALA A 55 7.92 4.91 -18.34
CA ALA A 55 8.84 5.39 -19.38
C ALA A 55 9.60 6.66 -18.95
N ALA A 56 8.95 7.53 -18.17
CA ALA A 56 9.55 8.72 -17.58
C ALA A 56 10.44 8.44 -16.36
N GLY A 57 10.61 7.17 -15.97
CA GLY A 57 11.57 6.75 -14.94
C GLY A 57 10.99 6.51 -13.56
N LYS A 58 9.65 6.39 -13.40
CA LYS A 58 9.08 5.81 -12.18
C LYS A 58 9.47 4.33 -12.11
N LYS A 59 10.31 3.97 -11.14
CA LYS A 59 10.87 2.61 -10.98
C LYS A 59 10.35 1.91 -9.75
N THR A 60 9.87 2.68 -8.78
CA THR A 60 9.40 2.22 -7.49
C THR A 60 7.87 2.17 -7.47
N VAL A 61 7.30 1.12 -6.91
CA VAL A 61 5.88 1.05 -6.57
C VAL A 61 5.71 0.65 -5.10
N ILE A 62 4.86 1.37 -4.39
CA ILE A 62 4.53 1.09 -2.99
C ILE A 62 3.27 0.23 -2.94
N VAL A 63 3.36 -0.98 -2.41
CA VAL A 63 2.21 -1.82 -2.07
C VAL A 63 2.03 -1.72 -0.57
N ALA A 64 0.92 -1.12 -0.17
CA ALA A 64 0.65 -0.79 1.23
C ALA A 64 -0.48 -1.68 1.74
N THR A 65 -0.33 -2.24 2.94
CA THR A 65 -1.34 -3.14 3.52
C THR A 65 -1.88 -2.61 4.83
N GLY A 66 -3.18 -2.74 5.03
CA GLY A 66 -3.91 -2.32 6.22
C GLY A 66 -5.08 -3.26 6.47
N GLY A 67 -5.70 -3.16 7.65
CA GLY A 67 -6.85 -3.97 8.00
C GLY A 67 -8.18 -3.23 7.98
N ILE A 68 -9.23 -4.00 8.21
CA ILE A 68 -10.50 -3.52 8.72
C ILE A 68 -10.67 -4.18 10.07
N GLU A 69 -10.59 -3.41 11.15
CA GLU A 69 -10.54 -3.91 12.52
C GLU A 69 -11.25 -2.98 13.52
N GLN A 70 -11.50 -3.46 14.74
CA GLN A 70 -11.90 -2.58 15.83
C GLN A 70 -10.79 -1.57 16.15
N ASN A 71 -11.16 -0.31 16.33
CA ASN A 71 -10.23 0.81 16.55
C ASN A 71 -10.66 1.65 17.76
N GLY A 72 -11.23 0.99 18.77
CA GLY A 72 -11.97 1.69 19.82
C GLY A 72 -13.27 2.35 19.31
N PRO A 73 -13.88 3.21 20.13
CA PRO A 73 -15.25 3.69 19.90
C PRO A 73 -15.36 4.87 18.93
N TYR A 74 -14.24 5.47 18.52
CA TYR A 74 -14.23 6.78 17.87
C TYR A 74 -13.72 6.78 16.44
N LEU A 75 -12.99 5.75 16.03
CA LEU A 75 -12.44 5.66 14.68
C LEU A 75 -13.29 4.77 13.78
N ALA A 76 -13.29 5.06 12.48
CA ALA A 76 -13.76 4.12 11.48
C ALA A 76 -12.95 2.80 11.52
N THR A 77 -13.58 1.67 11.21
CA THR A 77 -12.91 0.35 11.19
C THR A 77 -11.78 0.28 10.15
N GLY A 78 -11.88 1.06 9.08
CA GLY A 78 -10.84 1.20 8.05
C GLY A 78 -9.74 2.23 8.35
N LYS A 79 -9.47 2.56 9.64
CA LYS A 79 -8.40 3.46 10.12
C LYS A 79 -7.14 3.42 9.26
N HIS A 80 -6.64 2.22 9.01
CA HIS A 80 -5.41 1.98 8.27
C HIS A 80 -5.41 2.57 6.86
N GLN A 81 -6.55 2.54 6.17
CA GLN A 81 -6.64 3.07 4.80
C GLN A 81 -6.44 4.58 4.76
N TYR A 82 -6.92 5.31 5.78
CA TYR A 82 -6.69 6.75 5.91
C TYR A 82 -5.23 7.06 6.25
N VAL A 83 -4.63 6.28 7.15
CA VAL A 83 -3.20 6.41 7.49
C VAL A 83 -2.32 6.16 6.27
N LEU A 84 -2.53 5.02 5.60
CA LEU A 84 -1.77 4.62 4.41
C LEU A 84 -1.97 5.60 3.27
N ARG A 85 -3.19 6.12 3.05
CA ARG A 85 -3.44 7.15 2.02
C ARG A 85 -2.54 8.37 2.23
N ALA A 86 -2.48 8.90 3.45
CA ALA A 86 -1.67 10.08 3.73
C ALA A 86 -0.16 9.80 3.64
N THR A 87 0.30 8.70 4.24
CA THR A 87 1.74 8.39 4.33
C THR A 87 2.32 7.93 3.00
N THR A 88 1.61 7.09 2.24
CA THR A 88 2.09 6.60 0.93
C THR A 88 2.21 7.71 -0.10
N GLU A 89 1.28 8.66 -0.11
CA GLU A 89 1.37 9.84 -0.98
C GLU A 89 2.63 10.66 -0.65
N ALA A 90 2.84 10.97 0.63
CA ALA A 90 4.01 11.70 1.07
C ALA A 90 5.32 10.97 0.72
N ILE A 91 5.38 9.65 0.95
CA ILE A 91 6.54 8.83 0.59
C ILE A 91 6.79 8.87 -0.91
N ALA A 92 5.76 8.62 -1.73
CA ALA A 92 5.91 8.54 -3.17
C ALA A 92 6.35 9.88 -3.79
N ARG A 93 5.75 10.98 -3.34
CA ARG A 93 6.12 12.34 -3.78
C ARG A 93 7.53 12.70 -3.38
N LYS A 94 7.95 12.41 -2.14
CA LYS A 94 9.32 12.70 -1.65
C LYS A 94 10.39 11.82 -2.31
N LEU A 95 10.08 10.56 -2.66
CA LEU A 95 11.00 9.71 -3.42
C LEU A 95 11.22 10.21 -4.85
N GLY A 96 10.17 10.77 -5.47
CA GLY A 96 10.23 11.32 -6.83
C GLY A 96 10.21 10.26 -7.94
N ASP A 97 10.66 9.04 -7.68
CA ASP A 97 10.68 7.91 -8.62
C ASP A 97 9.63 6.82 -8.32
N ALA A 98 8.66 7.12 -7.45
CA ALA A 98 7.67 6.17 -6.96
C ALA A 98 6.23 6.50 -7.38
N LEU A 99 5.44 5.44 -7.52
CA LEU A 99 3.97 5.45 -7.55
C LEU A 99 3.43 4.61 -6.38
N VAL A 100 2.18 4.85 -6.01
CA VAL A 100 1.44 4.09 -5.01
C VAL A 100 0.57 3.08 -5.73
N GLY A 101 0.83 1.81 -5.48
CA GLY A 101 0.02 0.67 -5.89
C GLY A 101 -1.28 0.56 -5.07
N PRO A 102 -1.91 -0.63 -5.03
CA PRO A 102 -3.11 -0.82 -4.24
C PRO A 102 -2.83 -0.64 -2.74
N LEU A 103 -3.80 -0.02 -2.05
CA LEU A 103 -3.89 -0.03 -0.58
C LEU A 103 -4.73 -1.24 -0.17
N VAL A 104 -4.08 -2.37 0.13
CA VAL A 104 -4.74 -3.65 0.41
C VAL A 104 -5.41 -3.60 1.80
N PRO A 105 -6.75 -3.65 1.92
CA PRO A 105 -7.47 -3.50 3.19
C PRO A 105 -7.73 -4.84 3.90
N PHE A 106 -7.13 -5.94 3.42
CA PHE A 106 -7.41 -7.29 3.87
C PHE A 106 -6.13 -7.98 4.33
N VAL A 107 -6.07 -8.27 5.63
CA VAL A 107 -4.89 -8.79 6.31
C VAL A 107 -5.32 -9.80 7.38
N PRO A 108 -4.40 -10.59 7.94
CA PRO A 108 -4.69 -11.43 9.09
C PRO A 108 -4.98 -10.57 10.33
N GLU A 109 -6.21 -10.62 10.85
CA GLU A 109 -6.68 -9.85 12.02
C GLU A 109 -7.12 -10.75 13.19
N GLY A 110 -6.70 -12.01 13.15
CA GLY A 110 -7.08 -13.08 14.08
C GLY A 110 -7.76 -14.25 13.38
N ASP A 111 -7.92 -15.35 14.10
CA ASP A 111 -8.61 -16.53 13.60
C ASP A 111 -10.10 -16.24 13.42
N ILE A 112 -10.70 -16.83 12.38
CA ILE A 112 -12.12 -16.66 12.07
C ILE A 112 -12.99 -17.59 12.92
N ASP A 113 -12.53 -18.83 13.13
CA ASP A 113 -13.26 -19.86 13.88
C ASP A 113 -12.32 -20.72 14.75
N PRO A 114 -12.41 -20.63 16.10
CA PRO A 114 -13.17 -19.63 16.84
C PRO A 114 -12.54 -18.22 16.69
N PRO A 115 -13.32 -17.12 16.81
CA PRO A 115 -12.77 -15.78 16.69
C PRO A 115 -11.68 -15.44 17.71
N THR A 116 -10.51 -14.97 17.26
CA THR A 116 -9.42 -14.49 18.12
C THR A 116 -9.01 -13.03 17.80
N SER A 117 -8.20 -12.41 18.66
CA SER A 117 -7.68 -11.03 18.45
C SER A 117 -8.78 -9.99 18.08
N HIS A 118 -8.63 -9.27 16.96
CA HIS A 118 -9.59 -8.28 16.44
C HIS A 118 -10.82 -8.94 15.81
N MET A 119 -10.73 -10.20 15.35
CA MET A 119 -11.89 -10.95 14.82
C MET A 119 -12.99 -11.21 15.85
N ARG A 120 -12.71 -11.01 17.15
CA ARG A 120 -13.74 -11.03 18.20
C ARG A 120 -14.76 -9.89 18.09
N TYR A 121 -14.47 -8.86 17.29
CA TYR A 121 -15.26 -7.64 17.24
C TYR A 121 -16.00 -7.51 15.89
N PRO A 122 -17.29 -7.12 15.89
CA PRO A 122 -18.06 -6.95 14.67
C PRO A 122 -17.44 -5.93 13.71
N GLY A 123 -17.44 -6.27 12.43
CA GLY A 123 -16.90 -5.43 11.36
C GLY A 123 -15.43 -5.71 11.03
N THR A 124 -14.68 -6.42 11.88
CA THR A 124 -13.34 -6.89 11.53
C THR A 124 -13.41 -7.91 10.39
N ILE A 125 -12.50 -7.80 9.42
CA ILE A 125 -12.33 -8.78 8.34
C ILE A 125 -10.90 -9.33 8.42
N SER A 126 -10.77 -10.65 8.57
CA SER A 126 -9.49 -11.34 8.61
C SER A 126 -9.32 -12.27 7.43
N LEU A 127 -8.11 -12.29 6.85
CA LEU A 127 -7.67 -13.32 5.93
C LEU A 127 -6.85 -14.38 6.66
N SER A 128 -6.85 -15.61 6.13
CA SER A 128 -5.79 -16.55 6.50
C SER A 128 -4.44 -16.03 6.01
N GLU A 129 -3.37 -16.33 6.75
CA GLU A 129 -1.99 -16.02 6.36
C GLU A 129 -1.67 -16.51 4.94
N GLU A 130 -2.15 -17.70 4.57
CA GLU A 130 -1.96 -18.24 3.22
C GLU A 130 -2.62 -17.36 2.15
N THR A 131 -3.88 -16.96 2.36
CA THR A 131 -4.62 -16.13 1.40
C THR A 131 -3.97 -14.76 1.26
N TYR A 132 -3.57 -14.16 2.39
CA TYR A 132 -2.89 -12.87 2.42
C TYR A 132 -1.57 -12.91 1.63
N ARG A 133 -0.73 -13.93 1.88
CA ARG A 133 0.54 -14.09 1.14
C ARG A 133 0.31 -14.31 -0.36
N ARG A 134 -0.64 -15.17 -0.75
CA ARG A 134 -0.98 -15.41 -2.16
C ARG A 134 -1.44 -14.14 -2.86
N LEU A 135 -2.31 -13.36 -2.20
CA LEU A 135 -2.75 -12.06 -2.69
C LEU A 135 -1.57 -11.13 -2.99
N LEU A 136 -0.64 -10.99 -2.03
CA LEU A 136 0.54 -10.13 -2.22
C LEU A 136 1.49 -10.65 -3.30
N VAL A 137 1.66 -11.96 -3.43
CA VAL A 137 2.45 -12.57 -4.51
C VAL A 137 1.89 -12.17 -5.87
N ASP A 138 0.57 -12.26 -6.06
CA ASP A 138 -0.08 -11.95 -7.34
C ASP A 138 -0.02 -10.45 -7.65
N ILE A 139 -0.20 -9.58 -6.65
CA ILE A 139 -0.04 -8.13 -6.79
C ILE A 139 1.40 -7.81 -7.22
N CYS A 140 2.41 -8.32 -6.50
CA CYS A 140 3.81 -8.05 -6.81
C CYS A 140 4.20 -8.59 -8.20
N ALA A 141 3.72 -9.78 -8.56
CA ALA A 141 3.97 -10.37 -9.87
C ALA A 141 3.37 -9.54 -11.00
N SER A 142 2.17 -8.99 -10.81
CA SER A 142 1.51 -8.10 -11.78
C SER A 142 2.29 -6.79 -11.97
N LEU A 143 2.71 -6.16 -10.87
CA LEU A 143 3.53 -4.95 -10.90
C LEU A 143 4.90 -5.19 -11.55
N ARG A 144 5.53 -6.33 -11.26
CA ARG A 144 6.75 -6.75 -11.96
C ARG A 144 6.51 -6.92 -13.46
N ALA A 145 5.38 -7.52 -13.86
CA ALA A 145 5.05 -7.72 -15.27
C ALA A 145 4.87 -6.39 -16.03
N HIS A 146 4.41 -5.34 -15.35
CA HIS A 146 4.33 -3.99 -15.91
C HIS A 146 5.69 -3.26 -15.99
N GLY A 147 6.76 -3.80 -15.38
CA GLY A 147 8.11 -3.26 -15.51
C GLY A 147 8.64 -2.53 -14.28
N PHE A 148 7.92 -2.53 -13.15
CA PHE A 148 8.48 -2.00 -11.90
C PHE A 148 9.69 -2.84 -11.45
N THR A 149 10.78 -2.16 -11.11
CA THR A 149 12.03 -2.79 -10.66
C THR A 149 12.20 -2.76 -9.15
N ARG A 150 11.46 -1.92 -8.44
CA ARG A 150 11.51 -1.82 -6.98
C ARG A 150 10.08 -1.85 -6.44
N ILE A 151 9.73 -2.90 -5.70
CA ILE A 151 8.41 -3.03 -5.07
C ILE A 151 8.61 -2.86 -3.56
N MET A 152 8.09 -1.79 -2.98
CA MET A 152 8.16 -1.52 -1.54
C MET A 152 6.90 -2.09 -0.87
N LEU A 153 7.06 -3.01 0.07
CA LEU A 153 6.00 -3.50 0.94
C LEU A 153 6.08 -2.78 2.30
N ILE A 154 5.00 -2.10 2.66
CA ILE A 154 4.80 -1.46 3.98
C ILE A 154 3.41 -1.81 4.50
N GLY A 155 3.24 -1.87 5.83
CA GLY A 155 1.95 -2.24 6.41
C GLY A 155 1.66 -1.54 7.72
N ASP A 156 0.40 -1.17 7.91
CA ASP A 156 -0.09 -0.40 9.07
C ASP A 156 -0.85 -1.25 10.11
N SER A 157 -0.71 -2.58 10.10
CA SER A 157 -1.28 -3.47 11.13
C SER A 157 -0.28 -4.56 11.52
N ASN A 158 -0.36 -5.07 12.76
CA ASN A 158 0.57 -6.05 13.30
C ASN A 158 0.53 -7.37 12.53
N GLY A 159 -0.66 -7.82 12.11
CA GLY A 159 -0.84 -9.08 11.36
C GLY A 159 -0.18 -9.09 9.98
N ASN A 160 0.17 -7.90 9.46
CA ASN A 160 0.67 -7.76 8.09
C ASN A 160 2.15 -8.14 7.95
N GLN A 161 2.90 -7.96 9.05
CA GLN A 161 4.35 -7.78 9.01
C GLN A 161 5.09 -9.06 8.57
N ALA A 162 4.77 -10.19 9.21
CA ALA A 162 5.39 -11.48 8.91
C ALA A 162 5.08 -11.95 7.48
N GLY A 163 3.82 -11.81 7.04
CA GLY A 163 3.41 -12.18 5.68
C GLY A 163 4.15 -11.39 4.61
N MET A 164 4.29 -10.06 4.76
CA MET A 164 5.06 -9.23 3.82
C MET A 164 6.54 -9.62 3.77
N GLN A 165 7.17 -9.88 4.93
CA GLN A 165 8.56 -10.31 4.98
C GLN A 165 8.78 -11.63 4.24
N GLN A 166 7.88 -12.60 4.46
CA GLN A 166 7.92 -13.91 3.80
C GLN A 166 7.72 -13.76 2.28
N VAL A 167 6.77 -12.93 1.84
CA VAL A 167 6.54 -12.65 0.41
C VAL A 167 7.76 -11.98 -0.24
N ALA A 168 8.35 -10.98 0.42
CA ALA A 168 9.56 -10.33 -0.09
C ALA A 168 10.72 -11.32 -0.24
N THR A 169 10.91 -12.21 0.74
CA THR A 169 11.94 -13.26 0.71
C THR A 169 11.70 -14.25 -0.42
N GLU A 170 10.48 -14.77 -0.52
CA GLU A 170 10.07 -15.74 -1.54
C GLU A 170 10.26 -15.18 -2.96
N LEU A 171 9.77 -13.96 -3.22
CA LEU A 171 9.83 -13.37 -4.54
C LEU A 171 11.24 -12.95 -4.93
N ASN A 172 12.05 -12.46 -4.00
CA ASN A 172 13.46 -12.17 -4.30
C ASN A 172 14.26 -13.44 -4.64
N ALA A 173 13.99 -14.57 -3.98
CA ALA A 173 14.59 -15.85 -4.36
C ALA A 173 14.12 -16.29 -5.76
N ARG A 174 12.80 -16.19 -6.03
CA ARG A 174 12.21 -16.55 -7.32
C ARG A 174 12.67 -15.66 -8.47
N TRP A 175 12.96 -14.39 -8.21
CA TRP A 175 13.32 -13.38 -9.23
C TRP A 175 14.81 -13.00 -9.21
N ALA A 176 15.66 -13.83 -8.61
CA ALA A 176 17.08 -13.54 -8.44
C ALA A 176 17.82 -13.16 -9.74
N SER A 177 17.43 -13.76 -10.88
CA SER A 177 18.02 -13.50 -12.20
C SER A 177 17.50 -12.24 -12.90
N GLY A 178 16.45 -11.61 -12.38
CA GLY A 178 15.86 -10.41 -12.96
C GLY A 178 16.26 -9.13 -12.22
N PRO A 179 15.94 -7.95 -12.79
CA PRO A 179 16.25 -6.65 -12.18
C PRO A 179 15.30 -6.26 -11.04
N THR A 180 14.14 -6.92 -10.93
CA THR A 180 13.12 -6.57 -9.93
C THR A 180 13.51 -7.09 -8.54
N ARG A 181 13.34 -6.25 -7.52
CA ARG A 181 13.48 -6.60 -6.10
C ARG A 181 12.27 -6.13 -5.30
N VAL A 182 11.90 -6.94 -4.30
CA VAL A 182 10.84 -6.65 -3.34
C VAL A 182 11.48 -6.27 -2.00
N TYR A 183 11.09 -5.14 -1.44
CA TYR A 183 11.65 -4.58 -0.22
C TYR A 183 10.55 -4.46 0.82
N TYR A 184 10.58 -5.33 1.82
CA TYR A 184 9.78 -5.14 3.03
C TYR A 184 10.49 -4.13 3.95
N VAL A 185 9.80 -3.04 4.29
CA VAL A 185 10.32 -1.95 5.13
C VAL A 185 9.61 -1.99 6.48
N ALA A 186 10.19 -2.73 7.42
CA ALA A 186 9.61 -2.95 8.75
C ALA A 186 9.51 -1.66 9.58
N GLU A 187 10.42 -0.73 9.34
CA GLU A 187 10.53 0.55 10.04
C GLU A 187 9.29 1.44 9.85
N TYR A 188 8.48 1.21 8.81
CA TYR A 188 7.23 1.92 8.60
C TYR A 188 6.22 1.71 9.77
N TYR A 189 6.24 0.53 10.39
CA TYR A 189 5.34 0.14 11.47
C TYR A 189 5.88 0.44 12.87
N ASP A 190 7.04 1.10 12.99
CA ASP A 190 7.61 1.47 14.28
C ASP A 190 6.88 2.67 14.92
N TYR A 191 5.69 2.39 15.48
CA TYR A 191 4.93 3.38 16.24
C TYR A 191 5.63 3.79 17.54
N THR A 192 6.55 2.98 18.07
CA THR A 192 7.34 3.35 19.26
C THR A 192 8.27 4.52 18.95
N ASP A 193 8.86 4.55 17.75
CA ASP A 193 9.66 5.69 17.30
C ASP A 193 8.81 6.96 17.11
N VAL A 194 7.61 6.82 16.53
CA VAL A 194 6.64 7.93 16.40
C VAL A 194 6.24 8.51 17.76
N GLU A 195 5.96 7.66 18.75
CA GLU A 195 5.64 8.06 20.12
C GLU A 195 6.80 8.82 20.77
N LYS A 196 8.04 8.34 20.63
CA LYS A 196 9.24 9.04 21.13
C LYS A 196 9.41 10.41 20.46
N TRP A 197 9.21 10.48 19.15
CA TRP A 197 9.31 11.73 18.40
C TRP A 197 8.22 12.74 18.81
N LEU A 198 6.99 12.28 19.07
CA LEU A 198 5.91 13.11 19.60
C LEU A 198 6.21 13.61 21.02
N ALA A 199 6.69 12.73 21.89
CA ALA A 199 7.07 13.08 23.26
C ALA A 199 8.19 14.13 23.30
N ALA A 200 9.20 14.00 22.43
CA ALA A 200 10.28 14.98 22.30
C ALA A 200 9.78 16.38 21.89
N GLN A 201 8.58 16.49 21.34
CA GLN A 201 7.94 17.75 20.95
C GLN A 201 6.83 18.20 21.89
N GLY A 202 6.68 17.53 23.04
CA GLY A 202 5.75 17.92 24.09
C GLY A 202 4.36 17.28 24.01
N ILE A 203 4.11 16.37 23.07
CA ILE A 203 2.89 15.56 23.08
C ILE A 203 3.09 14.39 24.04
N LYS A 204 2.42 14.45 25.19
CA LYS A 204 2.47 13.41 26.22
C LYS A 204 1.14 12.68 26.24
N GLU A 205 1.16 11.43 25.81
CA GLU A 205 -0.02 10.57 25.84
C GLU A 205 -0.11 9.83 27.17
N VAL A 206 -1.33 9.68 27.68
CA VAL A 206 -1.70 8.84 28.81
C VAL A 206 -2.64 7.77 28.28
N PRO A 207 -2.25 6.48 28.25
CA PRO A 207 -3.08 5.44 27.66
C PRO A 207 -4.49 5.36 28.28
N GLU A 208 -5.51 5.37 27.43
CA GLU A 208 -6.92 5.25 27.87
C GLU A 208 -7.52 3.85 27.60
N GLY A 209 -6.72 2.91 27.07
CA GLY A 209 -7.13 1.52 26.81
C GLY A 209 -7.89 1.32 25.49
N PHE A 210 -7.90 2.32 24.61
CA PHE A 210 -8.46 2.20 23.26
C PHE A 210 -7.40 1.77 22.25
N HIS A 211 -7.85 1.10 21.18
CA HIS A 211 -7.03 0.80 20.01
C HIS A 211 -6.99 2.01 19.05
N ASP A 212 -6.60 3.15 19.61
CA ASP A 212 -6.51 4.48 19.01
C ASP A 212 -5.41 5.28 19.76
N GLY A 213 -4.82 6.26 19.09
CA GLY A 213 -3.84 7.16 19.68
C GLY A 213 -3.77 8.49 18.93
N PHE A 214 -3.13 9.49 19.54
CA PHE A 214 -3.07 10.85 18.99
C PHE A 214 -2.46 10.85 17.59
N ALA A 215 -1.38 10.11 17.37
CA ALA A 215 -0.70 10.05 16.08
C ALA A 215 -1.64 9.59 14.96
N ILE A 216 -2.33 8.48 15.19
CA ILE A 216 -3.27 7.87 14.25
C ILE A 216 -4.43 8.82 13.97
N THR A 217 -5.11 9.28 15.02
CA THR A 217 -6.23 10.21 14.90
C THR A 217 -5.82 11.46 14.10
N ALA A 218 -4.66 12.05 14.41
CA ALA A 218 -4.16 13.24 13.74
C ALA A 218 -3.88 13.00 12.25
N ILE A 219 -3.25 11.86 11.89
CA ILE A 219 -3.03 11.48 10.49
C ILE A 219 -4.37 11.31 9.77
N MET A 220 -5.32 10.56 10.34
CA MET A 220 -6.63 10.33 9.72
C MET A 220 -7.35 11.64 9.40
N MET A 221 -7.28 12.62 10.30
CA MET A 221 -7.88 13.95 10.10
C MET A 221 -7.27 14.74 8.93
N THR A 222 -6.08 14.38 8.43
CA THR A 222 -5.52 15.00 7.21
C THR A 222 -6.21 14.51 5.94
N VAL A 223 -6.84 13.33 5.99
CA VAL A 223 -7.57 12.73 4.87
C VAL A 223 -9.05 13.00 4.99
N ASP A 224 -9.65 12.62 6.11
CA ASP A 224 -11.07 12.84 6.40
C ASP A 224 -11.31 12.96 7.91
N PRO A 225 -11.57 14.17 8.43
CA PRO A 225 -11.95 14.35 9.82
C PRO A 225 -13.26 13.66 10.24
N GLY A 226 -14.14 13.30 9.30
CA GLY A 226 -15.34 12.51 9.58
C GLY A 226 -15.02 11.07 10.01
N ALA A 227 -13.87 10.53 9.61
CA ALA A 227 -13.42 9.19 9.95
C ALA A 227 -13.05 9.03 11.44
N VAL A 228 -12.88 10.13 12.18
CA VAL A 228 -12.59 10.14 13.63
C VAL A 228 -13.78 10.56 14.50
N ARG A 229 -14.99 10.60 13.91
CA ARG A 229 -16.25 11.02 14.57
C ARG A 229 -16.11 12.37 15.25
N MET A 230 -15.41 13.31 14.60
CA MET A 230 -15.02 14.59 15.18
C MET A 230 -16.22 15.34 15.77
N ARG A 231 -17.29 15.54 14.98
CA ARG A 231 -18.47 16.33 15.41
C ARG A 231 -19.21 15.67 16.56
N GLU A 232 -19.34 14.35 16.52
CA GLU A 232 -19.99 13.56 17.56
C GLU A 232 -19.19 13.60 18.87
N ARG A 233 -17.86 13.51 18.77
CA ARG A 233 -16.95 13.64 19.92
C ARG A 233 -16.97 15.04 20.51
N GLU A 234 -16.98 16.08 19.69
CA GLU A 234 -17.10 17.46 20.16
C GLU A 234 -18.42 17.66 20.92
N THR A 235 -19.54 17.21 20.34
CA THR A 235 -20.87 17.27 20.96
C THR A 235 -20.92 16.52 22.29
N ALA A 236 -20.25 15.37 22.38
CA ALA A 236 -20.21 14.55 23.58
C ALA A 236 -19.17 15.00 24.64
N GLY A 237 -18.37 16.05 24.37
CA GLY A 237 -17.25 16.44 25.24
C GLY A 237 -16.13 15.38 25.32
N LYS A 238 -15.98 14.58 24.25
CA LYS A 238 -15.03 13.45 24.12
C LYS A 238 -14.00 13.67 23.01
N PHE A 239 -13.75 14.94 22.63
CA PHE A 239 -12.83 15.29 21.56
C PHE A 239 -11.36 15.38 22.06
N SER A 240 -10.90 14.26 22.59
CA SER A 240 -9.55 13.99 23.07
C SER A 240 -9.24 12.51 22.92
N ILE A 241 -7.97 12.15 22.80
CA ILE A 241 -7.49 10.76 22.85
C ILE A 241 -6.19 10.71 23.65
N ASN A 242 -6.04 9.69 24.50
CA ASN A 242 -4.88 9.48 25.36
C ASN A 242 -4.45 10.73 26.16
N GLY A 243 -5.40 11.46 26.74
CA GLY A 243 -5.15 12.70 27.48
C GLY A 243 -4.78 13.92 26.61
N VAL A 244 -4.75 13.79 25.29
CA VAL A 244 -4.43 14.88 24.36
C VAL A 244 -5.72 15.47 23.76
N PRO A 245 -6.00 16.77 23.98
CA PRO A 245 -7.12 17.44 23.31
C PRO A 245 -6.92 17.47 21.79
N LEU A 246 -7.98 17.17 21.04
CA LEU A 246 -7.98 17.22 19.57
C LEU A 246 -8.48 18.58 19.02
N ALA A 247 -8.99 19.45 19.90
CA ALA A 247 -9.33 20.82 19.58
C ALA A 247 -8.12 21.77 19.76
N PRO A 248 -8.01 22.85 18.95
CA PRO A 248 -8.81 23.10 17.75
C PRO A 248 -8.46 22.14 16.60
N VAL A 249 -9.45 21.75 15.80
CA VAL A 249 -9.33 20.78 14.69
C VAL A 249 -8.11 21.04 13.81
N GLN A 250 -7.89 22.30 13.40
CA GLN A 250 -6.78 22.66 12.51
C GLN A 250 -5.42 22.32 13.12
N LYS A 251 -5.24 22.50 14.43
CA LYS A 251 -3.99 22.17 15.13
C LYS A 251 -3.70 20.67 15.06
N THR A 252 -4.73 19.84 15.17
CA THR A 252 -4.60 18.38 15.08
C THR A 252 -4.29 17.94 13.65
N ILE A 253 -4.90 18.57 12.64
CA ILE A 253 -4.57 18.35 11.23
C ILE A 253 -3.11 18.74 10.94
N ASP A 254 -2.64 19.87 11.48
CA ASP A 254 -1.26 20.32 11.30
C ASP A 254 -0.28 19.36 11.98
N TRP A 255 -0.62 18.81 13.15
CA TRP A 255 0.12 17.69 13.73
C TRP A 255 0.13 16.47 12.83
N GLY A 256 -1.01 16.08 12.29
CA GLY A 256 -1.14 14.96 11.34
C GLY A 256 -0.18 15.10 10.17
N ARG A 257 -0.10 16.29 9.56
CA ARG A 257 0.84 16.58 8.47
C ARG A 257 2.29 16.41 8.89
N ARG A 258 2.66 16.90 10.09
CA ARG A 258 4.03 16.76 10.63
C ARG A 258 4.39 15.30 10.92
N ILE A 259 3.44 14.51 11.41
CA ILE A 259 3.63 13.08 11.66
C ILE A 259 3.78 12.32 10.33
N VAL A 260 2.94 12.63 9.32
CA VAL A 260 3.06 12.08 7.97
C VAL A 260 4.44 12.37 7.38
N ASP A 261 4.90 13.62 7.51
CA ASP A 261 6.19 14.07 7.01
C ASP A 261 7.35 13.31 7.65
N TYR A 262 7.31 13.18 8.99
CA TYR A 262 8.27 12.41 9.78
C TYR A 262 8.32 10.93 9.40
N ARG A 263 7.16 10.28 9.36
CA ARG A 263 7.05 8.86 8.98
C ARG A 263 7.52 8.63 7.55
N ALA A 264 7.21 9.55 6.63
CA ALA A 264 7.69 9.46 5.26
C ALA A 264 9.22 9.51 5.19
N ASP A 265 9.86 10.43 5.91
CA ASP A 265 11.33 10.54 5.91
C ASP A 265 12.00 9.30 6.53
N ALA A 266 11.48 8.79 7.65
CA ALA A 266 11.96 7.57 8.28
C ALA A 266 11.86 6.36 7.33
N THR A 267 10.69 6.20 6.68
CA THR A 267 10.44 5.11 5.73
C THR A 267 11.35 5.20 4.51
N ILE A 268 11.52 6.40 3.94
CA ILE A 268 12.40 6.62 2.79
C ILE A 268 13.85 6.31 3.14
N LYS A 269 14.31 6.72 4.32
CA LYS A 269 15.66 6.41 4.80
C LYS A 269 15.87 4.90 4.90
N ALA A 270 14.94 4.18 5.53
CA ALA A 270 15.02 2.72 5.66
C ALA A 270 14.99 2.02 4.28
N PHE A 271 14.11 2.46 3.38
CA PHE A 271 14.03 1.93 2.03
C PHE A 271 15.32 2.14 1.23
N LYS A 272 15.88 3.35 1.24
CA LYS A 272 17.15 3.64 0.55
C LYS A 272 18.28 2.76 1.08
N GLN A 273 18.38 2.60 2.39
CA GLN A 273 19.37 1.69 3.00
C GLN A 273 19.16 0.24 2.56
N ALA A 274 17.92 -0.23 2.43
CA ALA A 274 17.63 -1.57 1.93
C ALA A 274 17.99 -1.74 0.44
N VAL A 275 17.74 -0.72 -0.39
CA VAL A 275 18.13 -0.70 -1.81
C VAL A 275 19.66 -0.72 -1.96
N ASP A 276 20.37 0.07 -1.17
CA ASP A 276 21.83 0.15 -1.21
C ASP A 276 22.49 -1.18 -0.80
N ARG A 277 21.99 -1.82 0.25
CA ARG A 277 22.47 -3.16 0.69
C ARG A 277 22.22 -4.25 -0.35
N GLY A 278 21.11 -4.18 -1.08
CA GLY A 278 20.77 -5.16 -2.13
C GLY A 278 21.47 -4.93 -3.47
N SER A 279 22.21 -3.83 -3.61
CA SER A 279 23.00 -3.49 -4.81
C SER A 279 24.48 -3.89 -4.70
N GLN A 280 24.90 -4.38 -3.53
CA GLN A 280 26.22 -4.96 -3.27
C GLN A 280 26.19 -6.48 -3.48
#